data_AF-A0A945DGZ7-F1
#
_entry.id   AF-A0A945DGZ7-F1
#
_cell.length_a   1.000
_cell.length_b   1.000
_cell.length_c   1.000
_cell.angle_alpha   90.00
_cell.angle_beta   90.00
_cell.angle_gamma   90.00
#
_symmetry.space_group_name_H-M   'P 1'
#
loop_
_entity.id
_entity.type
_entity.pdbx_description
1 polymer ?
#
loop_
_entity_poly.entity_id
_entity_poly.type
_entity_poly.pdbx_seq_one_letter_code
_entity_poly.pdbx_strand_id
1 'polypeptide(L)'
;GNESSDKAFVTVEYTGQEKEGQSANIEYDYLINATGPRLNFGATPGLGIGNQLGEHTVSVCTADHAEHANHELQKLIKEMKNGQKKKILIGTGHGMCTCQGAAFEYIFNVENVIKRAGVRHMANIKWISNEQFLGDFGVAGVHITSNGHVVSSKIMAESLFVERDVDWITGAHVSKVEAGKVSYELLDGSTGEEEFDFSMLIPPFAGVGIKAYGKDGSDITSTVFAPNSFMKVDATYGKTKFEDFKASDWPSTYQNPTYKNMYAVGIAFAPPHPISMPMTTPNGTPITPSPPRTGMPSGIIGKAVAASICDMIKGKSNTPTHTASMAEMGAACVASTGKGFFNGTAAALTVYPVVPDYEKYPGTGRDPEHTFGEIGLAGHWIKQILHHLFIWKAKLKPFWTIIPE
;
A
#
# COMPACT_ATOMS: atom_id res chain seq x y z
N GLY A 1 -9.03 30.12 8.75
CA GLY A 1 -9.37 30.98 9.89
C GLY A 1 -10.60 30.48 10.60
N ASN A 2 -10.96 31.17 11.67
CA ASN A 2 -12.21 31.04 12.40
C ASN A 2 -12.79 32.46 12.61
N GLU A 3 -13.79 32.60 13.47
CA GLU A 3 -14.39 33.91 13.77
C GLU A 3 -13.39 34.93 14.34
N SER A 4 -12.34 34.47 15.04
CA SER A 4 -11.37 35.32 15.75
C SER A 4 -10.03 35.51 15.04
N SER A 5 -9.74 34.76 13.97
CA SER A 5 -8.49 34.84 13.22
C SER A 5 -8.68 34.52 11.74
N ASP A 6 -8.07 35.34 10.87
CA ASP A 6 -8.03 35.11 9.43
C ASP A 6 -7.08 33.98 9.03
N LYS A 7 -6.12 33.64 9.90
CA LYS A 7 -5.07 32.68 9.57
C LYS A 7 -5.58 31.25 9.53
N ALA A 8 -5.08 30.46 8.59
CA ALA A 8 -5.38 29.04 8.54
C ALA A 8 -4.66 28.32 9.68
N PHE A 9 -5.31 27.33 10.29
CA PHE A 9 -4.73 26.53 11.37
C PHE A 9 -5.20 25.09 11.30
N VAL A 10 -4.40 24.19 11.87
CA VAL A 10 -4.81 22.82 12.17
C VAL A 10 -5.04 22.69 13.67
N THR A 11 -6.12 22.02 14.06
CA THR A 11 -6.34 21.62 15.45
C THR A 11 -5.68 20.26 15.67
N VAL A 12 -4.79 20.20 16.65
CA VAL A 12 -4.07 18.98 17.03
C VAL A 12 -4.41 18.60 18.46
N GLU A 13 -4.29 17.31 18.76
CA GLU A 13 -4.25 16.78 20.11
C GLU A 13 -2.84 16.23 20.36
N TYR A 14 -2.22 16.63 21.46
CA TYR A 14 -0.90 16.12 21.80
C TYR A 14 -1.02 14.67 22.31
N THR A 15 -0.12 13.82 21.85
CA THR A 15 -0.03 12.40 22.24
C THR A 15 1.27 12.06 22.97
N GLY A 16 2.05 13.09 23.34
CA GLY A 16 3.35 12.96 23.98
C GLY A 16 3.78 14.26 24.67
N GLN A 17 5.00 14.24 25.22
CA GLN A 17 5.68 15.43 25.77
C GLN A 17 4.95 16.07 26.96
N GLU A 18 4.30 15.27 27.81
CA GLU A 18 3.59 15.73 29.02
C GLU A 18 2.39 16.66 28.71
N LYS A 19 1.87 16.59 27.49
CA LYS A 19 0.70 17.37 27.04
C LYS A 19 -0.46 16.50 26.58
N GLU A 20 -0.41 15.20 26.87
CA GLU A 20 -1.36 14.21 26.38
C GLU A 20 -2.82 14.64 26.61
N GLY A 21 -3.64 14.61 25.56
CA GLY A 21 -5.06 15.01 25.60
C GLY A 21 -5.32 16.51 25.54
N GLN A 22 -4.28 17.36 25.55
CA GLN A 22 -4.45 18.80 25.33
C GLN A 22 -4.63 19.09 23.84
N SER A 23 -5.55 20.00 23.50
CA SER A 23 -5.73 20.47 22.13
C SER A 23 -5.06 21.83 21.89
N ALA A 24 -4.53 22.04 20.69
CA ALA A 24 -3.98 23.32 20.27
C ALA A 24 -4.31 23.62 18.80
N ASN A 25 -4.39 24.90 18.48
CA ASN A 25 -4.46 25.38 17.10
C ASN A 25 -3.06 25.82 16.64
N ILE A 26 -2.56 25.20 15.58
CA ILE A 26 -1.26 25.53 14.98
C ILE A 26 -1.53 26.24 13.66
N GLU A 27 -1.20 27.54 13.60
CA GLU A 27 -1.31 28.34 12.37
C GLU A 27 -0.32 27.85 11.31
N TYR A 28 -0.71 27.92 10.03
CA TYR A 28 0.14 27.55 8.91
C TYR A 28 -0.04 28.48 7.71
N ASP A 29 1.07 28.73 6.99
CA ASP A 29 1.04 29.32 5.66
C ASP A 29 0.79 28.24 4.60
N TYR A 30 1.47 27.10 4.74
CA TYR A 30 1.33 25.92 3.88
C TYR A 30 1.06 24.67 4.73
N LEU A 31 0.21 23.78 4.22
CA LEU A 31 -0.12 22.49 4.85
C LEU A 31 0.21 21.34 3.90
N ILE A 32 1.03 20.40 4.37
CA ILE A 32 1.32 19.15 3.66
C ILE A 32 0.70 17.99 4.45
N ASN A 33 -0.32 17.35 3.89
CA ASN A 33 -0.89 16.13 4.44
C ASN A 33 -0.02 14.93 4.06
N ALA A 34 0.73 14.42 5.02
CA ALA A 34 1.59 13.23 4.90
C ALA A 34 1.24 12.18 5.96
N THR A 35 -0.01 12.11 6.42
CA THR A 35 -0.41 11.27 7.57
C THR A 35 -0.39 9.77 7.31
N GLY A 36 -0.12 9.35 6.07
CA GLY A 36 -0.24 7.95 5.67
C GLY A 36 -1.70 7.46 5.71
N PRO A 37 -1.92 6.13 5.75
CA PRO A 37 -3.24 5.54 5.82
C PRO A 37 -3.75 5.40 7.25
N ARG A 38 -5.06 5.50 7.41
CA ARG A 38 -5.79 4.78 8.46
C ARG A 38 -6.00 3.34 8.00
N LEU A 39 -5.52 2.40 8.80
CA LEU A 39 -5.76 0.97 8.61
C LEU A 39 -7.23 0.67 8.96
N ASN A 40 -8.12 0.52 7.98
CA ASN A 40 -9.56 0.41 8.25
C ASN A 40 -9.96 -1.05 8.51
N PHE A 41 -9.53 -1.61 9.64
CA PHE A 41 -9.91 -2.96 10.06
C PHE A 41 -11.43 -3.10 10.22
N GLY A 42 -12.12 -2.03 10.63
CA GLY A 42 -13.57 -1.99 10.76
C GLY A 42 -14.35 -2.10 9.44
N ALA A 43 -13.67 -2.10 8.28
CA ALA A 43 -14.32 -2.35 6.99
C ALA A 43 -14.83 -3.80 6.84
N THR A 44 -14.21 -4.74 7.56
CA THR A 44 -14.56 -6.15 7.51
C THR A 44 -14.97 -6.61 8.90
N PRO A 45 -16.24 -7.02 9.11
CA PRO A 45 -16.70 -7.55 10.39
C PRO A 45 -15.76 -8.63 10.94
N GLY A 46 -15.31 -8.45 12.18
CA GLY A 46 -14.41 -9.38 12.89
C GLY A 46 -12.92 -9.24 12.58
N LEU A 47 -12.54 -8.50 11.52
CA LEU A 47 -11.13 -8.17 11.26
C LEU A 47 -10.59 -7.12 12.25
N GLY A 48 -11.47 -6.27 12.78
CA GLY A 48 -11.20 -5.31 13.86
C GLY A 48 -12.26 -4.23 13.97
N ILE A 49 -11.96 -3.15 14.70
CA ILE A 49 -12.88 -2.02 14.91
C ILE A 49 -12.15 -0.72 14.58
N GLY A 50 -12.65 0.02 13.61
CA GLY A 50 -12.01 1.26 13.16
C GLY A 50 -10.57 1.02 12.73
N ASN A 51 -9.61 1.57 13.48
CA ASN A 51 -8.16 1.40 13.26
C ASN A 51 -7.49 0.33 14.13
N GLN A 52 -8.24 -0.35 15.00
CA GLN A 52 -7.74 -1.37 15.89
C GLN A 52 -7.90 -2.76 15.27
N LEU A 53 -6.84 -3.55 15.34
CA LEU A 53 -6.83 -4.96 14.92
C LEU A 53 -7.77 -5.78 15.81
N GLY A 54 -8.50 -6.73 15.22
CA GLY A 54 -9.35 -7.69 15.93
C GLY A 54 -8.58 -8.84 16.56
N GLU A 55 -9.29 -9.72 17.26
CA GLU A 55 -8.67 -10.79 18.06
C GLU A 55 -8.33 -12.06 17.26
N HIS A 56 -8.92 -12.22 16.07
CA HIS A 56 -8.86 -13.48 15.32
C HIS A 56 -7.71 -13.56 14.31
N THR A 57 -7.05 -12.45 14.01
CA THR A 57 -6.00 -12.36 12.98
C THR A 57 -4.84 -11.51 13.46
N VAL A 58 -3.69 -11.64 12.81
CA VAL A 58 -2.52 -10.78 13.04
C VAL A 58 -2.35 -9.76 11.91
N SER A 59 -1.51 -8.75 12.13
CA SER A 59 -1.16 -7.74 11.13
C SER A 59 0.34 -7.48 11.16
N VAL A 60 0.88 -6.91 10.08
CA VAL A 60 2.28 -6.45 10.00
C VAL A 60 2.39 -5.01 9.50
N CYS A 61 1.29 -4.25 9.58
CA CYS A 61 1.24 -2.87 9.09
C CYS A 61 1.96 -1.88 10.02
N THR A 62 2.14 -2.22 11.30
CA THR A 62 2.87 -1.43 12.30
C THR A 62 3.92 -2.30 12.99
N ALA A 63 4.87 -1.68 13.70
CA ALA A 63 5.90 -2.40 14.44
C ALA A 63 5.28 -3.29 15.54
N ASP A 64 4.34 -2.75 16.32
CA ASP A 64 3.67 -3.47 17.40
C ASP A 64 2.85 -4.67 16.85
N HIS A 65 2.15 -4.47 15.72
CA HIS A 65 1.45 -5.57 15.06
C HIS A 65 2.42 -6.67 14.62
N ALA A 66 3.58 -6.29 14.05
CA ALA A 66 4.57 -7.25 13.59
C ALA A 66 5.22 -8.05 14.73
N GLU A 67 5.44 -7.43 15.90
CA GLU A 67 5.91 -8.13 17.10
C GLU A 67 4.87 -9.16 17.59
N HIS A 68 3.60 -8.75 17.70
CA HIS A 68 2.51 -9.64 18.04
C HIS A 68 2.37 -10.81 17.04
N ALA A 69 2.42 -10.52 15.74
CA ALA A 69 2.38 -11.52 14.69
C ALA A 69 3.50 -12.57 14.81
N ASN A 70 4.72 -12.12 15.15
CA ASN A 70 5.83 -13.04 15.40
C ASN A 70 5.58 -13.90 16.65
N HIS A 71 5.04 -13.32 17.73
CA HIS A 71 4.71 -14.08 18.94
C HIS A 71 3.73 -15.22 18.64
N GLU A 72 2.64 -14.94 17.91
CA GLU A 72 1.67 -15.96 17.49
C GLU A 72 2.28 -16.99 16.54
N LEU A 73 3.14 -16.57 15.60
CA LEU A 73 3.86 -17.49 14.72
C LEU A 73 4.77 -18.45 15.49
N GLN A 74 5.46 -17.99 16.54
CA GLN A 74 6.29 -18.88 17.36
C GLN A 74 5.46 -19.92 18.13
N LYS A 75 4.25 -19.56 18.60
CA LYS A 75 3.31 -20.52 19.20
C LYS A 75 2.89 -21.58 18.17
N LEU A 76 2.49 -21.15 16.98
CA LEU A 76 2.10 -22.03 15.88
C LEU A 76 3.23 -23.02 15.53
N ILE A 77 4.48 -22.54 15.45
CA ILE A 77 5.65 -23.40 15.19
C ILE A 77 5.85 -24.44 16.29
N LYS A 78 5.66 -24.08 17.56
CA LYS A 78 5.76 -25.02 18.68
C LYS A 78 4.70 -26.12 18.58
N GLU A 79 3.47 -25.75 18.23
CA GLU A 79 2.38 -26.71 18.01
C GLU A 79 2.67 -27.65 16.84
N MET A 80 3.20 -27.15 15.73
CA MET A 80 3.62 -27.98 14.61
C MET A 80 4.76 -28.94 14.97
N LYS A 81 5.73 -28.51 15.78
CA LYS A 81 6.79 -29.38 16.31
C LYS A 81 6.25 -30.51 17.19
N ASN A 82 5.09 -30.30 17.80
CA ASN A 82 4.37 -31.32 18.58
C ASN A 82 3.49 -32.22 17.70
N GLY A 83 3.60 -32.15 16.38
CA GLY A 83 2.89 -33.04 15.44
C GLY A 83 1.51 -32.55 15.01
N GLN A 84 1.13 -31.31 15.34
CA GLN A 84 -0.15 -30.75 14.89
C GLN A 84 -0.02 -30.17 13.48
N LYS A 85 -0.89 -30.58 12.56
CA LYS A 85 -1.00 -29.91 11.25
C LYS A 85 -1.73 -28.58 11.42
N LYS A 86 -1.31 -27.55 10.68
CA LYS A 86 -1.82 -26.19 10.78
C LYS A 86 -2.23 -25.62 9.43
N LYS A 87 -3.28 -24.80 9.42
CA LYS A 87 -3.74 -24.03 8.27
C LYS A 87 -3.29 -22.57 8.43
N ILE A 88 -2.66 -22.01 7.41
CA ILE A 88 -2.14 -20.64 7.39
C ILE A 88 -2.81 -19.90 6.23
N LEU A 89 -3.50 -18.79 6.53
CA LEU A 89 -4.17 -17.97 5.53
C LEU A 89 -3.57 -16.57 5.51
N ILE A 90 -2.96 -16.15 4.40
CA ILE A 90 -2.31 -14.83 4.31
C ILE A 90 -2.79 -14.09 3.07
N GLY A 91 -3.04 -12.79 3.16
CA GLY A 91 -3.40 -11.99 2.00
C GLY A 91 -4.15 -10.70 2.33
N THR A 92 -5.26 -10.44 1.63
CA THR A 92 -6.07 -9.22 1.81
C THR A 92 -7.40 -9.50 2.49
N GLY A 93 -7.76 -8.68 3.48
CA GLY A 93 -8.98 -8.84 4.28
C GLY A 93 -10.22 -8.12 3.76
N HIS A 94 -10.19 -7.52 2.58
CA HIS A 94 -11.34 -6.81 1.99
C HIS A 94 -11.17 -6.65 0.48
N GLY A 95 -12.28 -6.54 -0.27
CA GLY A 95 -12.27 -6.39 -1.73
C GLY A 95 -11.58 -5.13 -2.26
N MET A 96 -11.32 -4.13 -1.41
CA MET A 96 -10.75 -2.82 -1.79
C MET A 96 -9.35 -2.58 -1.20
N CYS A 97 -8.66 -3.64 -0.78
CA CYS A 97 -7.31 -3.55 -0.22
C CYS A 97 -6.25 -3.09 -1.24
N THR A 98 -5.14 -2.59 -0.69
CA THR A 98 -3.88 -2.32 -1.39
C THR A 98 -2.74 -3.06 -0.68
N CYS A 99 -1.49 -2.81 -1.05
CA CYS A 99 -0.30 -3.39 -0.42
C CYS A 99 -0.21 -4.92 -0.50
N GLN A 100 -0.71 -5.50 -1.60
CA GLN A 100 -0.57 -6.92 -1.92
C GLN A 100 0.89 -7.39 -1.87
N GLY A 101 1.82 -6.55 -2.33
CA GLY A 101 3.26 -6.83 -2.25
C GLY A 101 3.77 -7.09 -0.82
N ALA A 102 3.20 -6.44 0.21
CA ALA A 102 3.59 -6.66 1.60
C ALA A 102 3.08 -8.01 2.12
N ALA A 103 1.84 -8.39 1.76
CA ALA A 103 1.32 -9.70 2.09
C ALA A 103 2.06 -10.82 1.33
N PHE A 104 2.42 -10.58 0.07
CA PHE A 104 3.24 -11.47 -0.76
C PHE A 104 4.63 -11.67 -0.12
N GLU A 105 5.30 -10.61 0.34
CA GLU A 105 6.55 -10.73 1.11
C GLU A 105 6.32 -11.54 2.40
N TYR A 106 5.23 -11.31 3.11
CA TYR A 106 4.98 -11.96 4.40
C TYR A 106 4.70 -13.46 4.28
N ILE A 107 3.88 -13.91 3.32
CA ILE A 107 3.55 -15.33 3.14
C ILE A 107 4.81 -16.18 2.89
N PHE A 108 5.75 -15.67 2.08
CA PHE A 108 7.03 -16.36 1.84
C PHE A 108 8.00 -16.25 3.01
N ASN A 109 7.97 -15.16 3.78
CA ASN A 109 8.74 -15.08 5.01
C ASN A 109 8.25 -16.11 6.04
N VAL A 110 6.93 -16.28 6.19
CA VAL A 110 6.34 -17.33 7.04
C VAL A 110 6.75 -18.72 6.54
N GLU A 111 6.58 -19.01 5.24
CA GLU A 111 7.02 -20.26 4.61
C GLU A 111 8.48 -20.58 4.92
N ASN A 112 9.38 -19.62 4.67
CA ASN A 112 10.81 -19.79 4.90
C ASN A 112 11.13 -20.00 6.40
N VAL A 113 10.46 -19.29 7.32
CA VAL A 113 10.67 -19.47 8.77
C VAL A 113 10.25 -20.87 9.22
N ILE A 114 9.07 -21.34 8.80
CA ILE A 114 8.59 -22.67 9.21
C ILE A 114 9.39 -23.80 8.53
N LYS A 115 9.89 -23.58 7.31
CA LYS A 115 10.82 -24.48 6.62
C LYS A 115 12.13 -24.61 7.39
N ARG A 116 12.70 -23.50 7.86
CA ARG A 116 13.91 -23.50 8.72
C ARG A 116 13.69 -24.14 10.07
N ALA A 117 12.48 -24.03 10.61
CA ALA A 117 12.09 -24.73 11.83
C ALA A 117 11.86 -26.24 11.63
N GLY A 118 11.94 -26.74 10.39
CA GLY A 118 11.78 -28.15 10.04
C GLY A 118 10.32 -28.62 9.95
N VAL A 119 9.35 -27.70 9.96
CA VAL A 119 7.91 -28.01 10.09
C VAL A 119 7.05 -27.57 8.91
N ARG A 120 7.65 -27.20 7.77
CA ARG A 120 6.88 -26.78 6.57
C ARG A 120 5.85 -27.81 6.10
N HIS A 121 6.18 -29.09 6.18
CA HIS A 121 5.27 -30.19 5.81
C HIS A 121 4.06 -30.35 6.75
N MET A 122 4.07 -29.67 7.89
CA MET A 122 2.95 -29.62 8.84
C MET A 122 1.98 -28.48 8.54
N ALA A 123 2.32 -27.55 7.63
CA ALA A 123 1.49 -26.40 7.30
C ALA A 123 0.85 -26.54 5.92
N ASN A 124 -0.46 -26.30 5.83
CA ASN A 124 -1.12 -25.90 4.59
C ASN A 124 -1.12 -24.37 4.54
N ILE A 125 -0.49 -23.79 3.53
CA ILE A 125 -0.40 -22.33 3.36
C ILE A 125 -1.26 -21.93 2.17
N LYS A 126 -2.15 -20.97 2.38
CA LYS A 126 -3.03 -20.44 1.35
C LYS A 126 -3.00 -18.92 1.30
N TRP A 127 -3.03 -18.40 0.08
CA TRP A 127 -3.19 -17.00 -0.23
C TRP A 127 -4.65 -16.65 -0.52
N ILE A 128 -5.11 -15.49 -0.06
CA ILE A 128 -6.42 -14.96 -0.43
C ILE A 128 -6.30 -13.49 -0.80
N SER A 129 -6.74 -13.11 -2.00
CA SER A 129 -6.53 -11.75 -2.50
C SER A 129 -7.69 -11.20 -3.30
N ASN A 130 -7.88 -9.89 -3.20
CA ASN A 130 -8.81 -9.12 -4.02
C ASN A 130 -8.28 -8.85 -5.44
N GLU A 131 -7.07 -9.31 -5.77
CA GLU A 131 -6.54 -9.26 -7.13
C GLU A 131 -7.36 -10.11 -8.10
N GLN A 132 -7.58 -9.64 -9.33
CA GLN A 132 -8.27 -10.41 -10.37
C GLN A 132 -7.54 -11.72 -10.70
N PHE A 133 -6.22 -11.64 -10.74
CA PHE A 133 -5.31 -12.74 -10.98
C PHE A 133 -4.09 -12.54 -10.07
N LEU A 134 -3.43 -13.64 -9.73
CA LEU A 134 -2.27 -13.60 -8.85
C LEU A 134 -1.16 -12.74 -9.49
N GLY A 135 -0.60 -11.77 -8.75
CA GLY A 135 0.47 -10.91 -9.26
C GLY A 135 -0.01 -9.66 -10.00
N ASP A 136 -1.29 -9.28 -9.87
CA ASP A 136 -1.79 -7.97 -10.30
C ASP A 136 -1.16 -6.82 -9.47
N PHE A 137 -0.95 -7.06 -8.18
CA PHE A 137 -0.36 -6.17 -7.18
C PHE A 137 -0.99 -4.77 -7.07
N GLY A 138 -2.22 -4.58 -7.58
CA GLY A 138 -2.90 -3.29 -7.61
C GLY A 138 -2.37 -2.33 -8.68
N VAL A 139 -1.64 -2.86 -9.66
CA VAL A 139 -1.01 -2.10 -10.74
C VAL A 139 -1.31 -2.69 -12.12
N ALA A 140 -2.42 -3.42 -12.27
CA ALA A 140 -2.82 -4.13 -13.49
C ALA A 140 -1.81 -5.19 -13.97
N GLY A 141 -1.06 -5.78 -13.04
CA GLY A 141 0.06 -6.66 -13.36
C GLY A 141 1.21 -5.94 -14.05
N VAL A 142 2.26 -6.69 -14.40
CA VAL A 142 3.50 -6.14 -14.98
C VAL A 142 4.01 -7.08 -16.07
N HIS A 143 4.50 -6.52 -17.18
CA HIS A 143 5.26 -7.26 -18.20
C HIS A 143 6.75 -7.04 -17.95
N ILE A 144 7.44 -8.12 -17.59
CA ILE A 144 8.77 -8.07 -16.99
C ILE A 144 9.76 -8.72 -17.95
N THR A 145 10.81 -8.00 -18.33
CA THR A 145 11.92 -8.60 -19.08
C THR A 145 12.77 -9.45 -18.13
N SER A 146 12.85 -10.75 -18.39
CA SER A 146 13.67 -11.72 -17.66
C SER A 146 14.33 -12.68 -18.65
N ASN A 147 15.67 -12.80 -18.60
CA ASN A 147 16.47 -13.64 -19.50
C ASN A 147 16.11 -13.46 -21.00
N GLY A 148 15.93 -12.20 -21.42
CA GLY A 148 15.62 -11.84 -22.82
C GLY A 148 14.18 -12.09 -23.26
N HIS A 149 13.30 -12.52 -22.35
CA HIS A 149 11.88 -12.76 -22.63
C HIS A 149 11.00 -11.87 -21.76
N VAL A 150 9.86 -11.45 -22.30
CA VAL A 150 8.85 -10.71 -21.55
C VAL A 150 7.90 -11.71 -20.88
N VAL A 151 7.89 -11.73 -19.56
CA VAL A 151 7.07 -12.62 -18.72
C VAL A 151 6.10 -11.76 -17.91
N SER A 152 4.83 -12.17 -17.81
CA SER A 152 3.88 -11.46 -16.96
C SER A 152 4.15 -11.73 -15.48
N SER A 153 3.87 -10.76 -14.62
CA SER A 153 3.89 -10.92 -13.17
C SER A 153 2.98 -12.05 -12.69
N LYS A 154 1.94 -12.38 -13.46
CA LYS A 154 1.08 -13.54 -13.24
C LYS A 154 1.87 -14.85 -13.29
N ILE A 155 2.56 -15.10 -14.39
CA ILE A 155 3.36 -16.34 -14.56
C ILE A 155 4.44 -16.41 -13.48
N MET A 156 5.10 -15.29 -13.18
CA MET A 156 6.10 -15.22 -12.10
C MET A 156 5.50 -15.63 -10.76
N ALA A 157 4.37 -15.04 -10.38
CA ALA A 157 3.75 -15.28 -9.08
C ALA A 157 3.20 -16.71 -8.98
N GLU A 158 2.50 -17.20 -10.00
CA GLU A 158 1.98 -18.58 -10.06
C GLU A 158 3.12 -19.60 -9.97
N SER A 159 4.22 -19.39 -10.71
CA SER A 159 5.40 -20.26 -10.66
C SER A 159 5.99 -20.32 -9.25
N LEU A 160 6.13 -19.18 -8.57
CA LEU A 160 6.69 -19.15 -7.22
C LEU A 160 5.76 -19.79 -6.20
N PHE A 161 4.45 -19.61 -6.33
CA PHE A 161 3.45 -20.22 -5.44
C PHE A 161 3.46 -21.73 -5.57
N VAL A 162 3.48 -22.26 -6.80
CA VAL A 162 3.59 -23.70 -7.06
C VAL A 162 4.91 -24.27 -6.55
N GLU A 163 6.04 -23.60 -6.81
CA GLU A 163 7.37 -24.02 -6.30
C GLU A 163 7.39 -24.12 -4.77
N ARG A 164 6.65 -23.24 -4.08
CA ARG A 164 6.62 -23.14 -2.61
C ARG A 164 5.42 -23.82 -1.98
N ASP A 165 4.64 -24.58 -2.76
CA ASP A 165 3.47 -25.35 -2.31
C ASP A 165 2.45 -24.45 -1.58
N VAL A 166 2.17 -23.28 -2.15
CA VAL A 166 1.20 -22.30 -1.64
C VAL A 166 -0.03 -22.29 -2.55
N ASP A 167 -1.19 -22.64 -2.00
CA ASP A 167 -2.48 -22.53 -2.70
C ASP A 167 -2.96 -21.07 -2.74
N TRP A 168 -3.89 -20.73 -3.64
CA TRP A 168 -4.42 -19.37 -3.71
C TRP A 168 -5.91 -19.27 -4.07
N ILE A 169 -6.53 -18.20 -3.59
CA ILE A 169 -7.85 -17.71 -3.94
C ILE A 169 -7.69 -16.27 -4.40
N THR A 170 -8.11 -15.96 -5.62
CA THR A 170 -8.09 -14.61 -6.21
C THR A 170 -9.50 -14.10 -6.47
N GLY A 171 -9.65 -12.80 -6.63
CA GLY A 171 -10.94 -12.16 -6.83
C GLY A 171 -11.82 -12.23 -5.59
N ALA A 172 -11.23 -12.29 -4.40
CA ALA A 172 -11.93 -12.49 -3.15
C ALA A 172 -12.14 -11.18 -2.38
N HIS A 173 -13.36 -10.98 -1.89
CA HIS A 173 -13.70 -10.05 -0.82
C HIS A 173 -13.95 -10.86 0.45
N VAL A 174 -13.06 -10.77 1.43
CA VAL A 174 -13.33 -11.31 2.76
C VAL A 174 -14.43 -10.47 3.40
N SER A 175 -15.60 -11.07 3.60
CA SER A 175 -16.82 -10.41 4.09
C SER A 175 -16.97 -10.51 5.60
N LYS A 176 -16.35 -11.52 6.23
CA LYS A 176 -16.37 -11.72 7.68
C LYS A 176 -15.14 -12.51 8.14
N VAL A 177 -14.63 -12.17 9.31
CA VAL A 177 -13.61 -12.93 10.03
C VAL A 177 -14.20 -13.40 11.36
N GLU A 178 -14.01 -14.67 11.67
CA GLU A 178 -14.41 -15.32 12.92
C GLU A 178 -13.21 -16.08 13.51
N ALA A 179 -13.37 -16.63 14.71
CA ALA A 179 -12.37 -17.47 15.32
C ALA A 179 -12.07 -18.69 14.42
N GLY A 180 -10.86 -18.72 13.83
CA GLY A 180 -10.36 -19.81 13.01
C GLY A 180 -10.99 -19.93 11.61
N LYS A 181 -11.73 -18.92 11.14
CA LYS A 181 -12.41 -18.98 9.84
C LYS A 181 -12.63 -17.60 9.22
N VAL A 182 -12.53 -17.51 7.90
CA VAL A 182 -13.05 -16.39 7.11
C VAL A 182 -14.19 -16.82 6.21
N SER A 183 -15.13 -15.92 5.97
CA SER A 183 -16.11 -16.02 4.89
C SER A 183 -15.76 -15.00 3.81
N TYR A 184 -15.93 -15.36 2.54
CA TYR A 184 -15.60 -14.50 1.42
C TYR A 184 -16.60 -14.63 0.27
N GLU A 185 -16.66 -13.59 -0.56
CA GLU A 185 -17.36 -13.55 -1.84
C GLU A 185 -16.32 -13.46 -2.97
N LEU A 186 -16.53 -14.20 -4.06
CA LEU A 186 -15.70 -14.17 -5.25
C LEU A 186 -16.28 -13.29 -6.35
N LEU A 187 -15.47 -12.97 -7.36
CA LEU A 187 -15.87 -12.13 -8.50
C LEU A 187 -17.11 -12.63 -9.25
N ASP A 188 -17.34 -13.94 -9.28
CA ASP A 188 -18.52 -14.55 -9.89
C ASP A 188 -19.79 -14.48 -9.01
N GLY A 189 -19.69 -13.91 -7.80
CA GLY A 189 -20.75 -13.81 -6.81
C GLY A 189 -20.92 -15.05 -5.94
N SER A 190 -20.13 -16.11 -6.17
CA SER A 190 -20.12 -17.27 -5.28
C SER A 190 -19.50 -16.91 -3.93
N THR A 191 -19.92 -17.62 -2.88
CA THR A 191 -19.40 -17.44 -1.53
C THR A 191 -18.69 -18.69 -1.06
N GLY A 192 -17.70 -18.51 -0.20
CA GLY A 192 -16.93 -19.61 0.36
C GLY A 192 -16.45 -19.31 1.77
N GLU A 193 -15.89 -20.33 2.41
CA GLU A 193 -15.28 -20.24 3.72
C GLU A 193 -13.89 -20.88 3.69
N GLU A 194 -12.95 -20.30 4.43
CA GLU A 194 -11.62 -20.87 4.61
C GLU A 194 -11.27 -20.89 6.09
N GLU A 195 -10.92 -22.07 6.61
CA GLU A 195 -10.46 -22.24 7.98
C GLU A 195 -8.97 -21.94 8.12
N PHE A 196 -8.56 -21.40 9.26
CA PHE A 196 -7.16 -21.10 9.56
C PHE A 196 -6.84 -21.33 11.04
N ASP A 197 -5.60 -21.71 11.34
CA ASP A 197 -5.01 -21.65 12.69
C ASP A 197 -4.21 -20.36 12.88
N PHE A 198 -3.73 -19.77 11.79
CA PHE A 198 -3.00 -18.50 11.78
C PHE A 198 -3.38 -17.71 10.54
N SER A 199 -3.74 -16.43 10.71
CA SER A 199 -4.15 -15.60 9.59
C SER A 199 -3.59 -14.18 9.68
N MET A 200 -3.06 -13.68 8.57
CA MET A 200 -2.61 -12.29 8.41
C MET A 200 -3.29 -11.69 7.19
N LEU A 201 -4.18 -10.73 7.43
CA LEU A 201 -4.97 -10.09 6.39
C LEU A 201 -4.73 -8.57 6.40
N ILE A 202 -4.33 -8.03 5.25
CA ILE A 202 -4.17 -6.58 5.08
C ILE A 202 -5.55 -5.92 5.07
N PRO A 203 -5.82 -4.92 5.94
CA PRO A 203 -7.06 -4.17 5.90
C PRO A 203 -7.05 -3.15 4.74
N PRO A 204 -8.23 -2.69 4.27
CA PRO A 204 -8.28 -1.61 3.31
C PRO A 204 -7.79 -0.31 3.95
N PHE A 205 -7.20 0.57 3.13
CA PHE A 205 -6.70 1.86 3.60
C PHE A 205 -7.73 2.95 3.35
N ALA A 206 -7.87 3.85 4.32
CA ALA A 206 -8.62 5.10 4.18
C ALA A 206 -7.70 6.28 4.57
N GLY A 207 -8.09 7.51 4.24
CA GLY A 207 -7.47 8.66 4.87
C GLY A 207 -7.79 8.70 6.37
N VAL A 208 -7.00 9.45 7.14
CA VAL A 208 -7.09 9.45 8.61
C VAL A 208 -8.35 10.10 9.18
N GLY A 209 -9.23 10.62 8.32
CA GLY A 209 -10.52 11.19 8.71
C GLY A 209 -10.44 12.64 9.16
N ILE A 210 -9.45 13.39 8.66
CA ILE A 210 -9.32 14.83 8.91
C ILE A 210 -10.60 15.53 8.41
N LYS A 211 -11.15 16.38 9.26
CA LYS A 211 -12.25 17.29 8.92
C LYS A 211 -11.70 18.66 8.51
N ALA A 212 -12.38 19.32 7.60
CA ALA A 212 -12.04 20.67 7.19
C ALA A 212 -13.25 21.59 7.38
N TYR A 213 -13.00 22.76 7.95
CA TYR A 213 -14.04 23.75 8.24
C TYR A 213 -13.69 25.09 7.58
N GLY A 214 -14.71 25.73 7.02
CA GLY A 214 -14.64 27.10 6.52
C GLY A 214 -14.48 28.10 7.67
N LYS A 215 -14.10 29.35 7.34
CA LYS A 215 -13.96 30.41 8.34
C LYS A 215 -15.26 30.68 9.11
N ASP A 216 -16.39 30.50 8.43
CA ASP A 216 -17.75 30.61 8.95
C ASP A 216 -18.24 29.37 9.72
N GLY A 217 -17.37 28.38 9.92
CA GLY A 217 -17.71 27.12 10.59
C GLY A 217 -18.40 26.09 9.69
N SER A 218 -18.60 26.38 8.39
CA SER A 218 -19.18 25.41 7.45
C SER A 218 -18.30 24.16 7.29
N ASP A 219 -18.90 22.97 7.19
CA ASP A 219 -18.16 21.74 6.89
C ASP A 219 -17.79 21.70 5.40
N ILE A 220 -16.50 21.87 5.11
CA ILE A 220 -15.93 21.82 3.76
C ILE A 220 -15.12 20.53 3.53
N THR A 221 -15.29 19.53 4.40
CA THR A 221 -14.55 18.26 4.33
C THR A 221 -14.71 17.60 2.96
N SER A 222 -15.92 17.58 2.41
CA SER A 222 -16.19 16.97 1.10
C SER A 222 -15.58 17.75 -0.07
N THR A 223 -15.23 19.03 0.13
CA THR A 223 -14.47 19.83 -0.85
C THR A 223 -13.01 19.38 -0.87
N VAL A 224 -12.42 19.21 0.32
CA VAL A 224 -10.98 18.91 0.50
C VAL A 224 -10.65 17.43 0.35
N PHE A 225 -11.52 16.54 0.80
CA PHE A 225 -11.30 15.09 0.88
C PHE A 225 -12.30 14.33 0.01
N ALA A 226 -11.85 13.20 -0.54
CA ALA A 226 -12.69 12.23 -1.22
C ALA A 226 -13.51 11.40 -0.21
N PRO A 227 -14.55 10.64 -0.63
CA PRO A 227 -15.38 9.84 0.28
C PRO A 227 -14.59 8.82 1.13
N ASN A 228 -13.47 8.31 0.62
CA ASN A 228 -12.54 7.44 1.35
C ASN A 228 -11.60 8.21 2.30
N SER A 229 -11.87 9.49 2.55
CA SER A 229 -11.13 10.41 3.42
C SER A 229 -9.70 10.76 2.97
N PHE A 230 -9.25 10.33 1.80
CA PHE A 230 -7.98 10.80 1.23
C PHE A 230 -8.13 12.23 0.68
N MET A 231 -7.07 13.03 0.76
CA MET A 231 -7.11 14.44 0.34
C MET A 231 -7.06 14.53 -1.19
N LYS A 232 -7.96 15.32 -1.78
CA LYS A 232 -7.95 15.58 -3.22
C LYS A 232 -6.77 16.47 -3.59
N VAL A 233 -6.19 16.17 -4.75
CA VAL A 233 -5.05 16.89 -5.35
C VAL A 233 -5.37 17.22 -6.81
N ASP A 234 -4.40 17.68 -7.59
CA ASP A 234 -4.51 18.14 -8.97
C ASP A 234 -4.72 16.99 -9.98
N ALA A 235 -5.75 16.19 -9.76
CA ALA A 235 -6.10 15.03 -10.57
C ALA A 235 -7.49 15.17 -11.23
N THR A 236 -7.73 14.39 -12.28
CA THR A 236 -9.04 14.33 -12.96
C THR A 236 -9.91 13.25 -12.33
N TYR A 237 -10.83 13.65 -11.47
CA TYR A 237 -11.74 12.75 -10.76
C TYR A 237 -13.05 12.49 -11.52
N GLY A 238 -13.76 11.41 -11.15
CA GLY A 238 -15.15 11.17 -11.55
C GLY A 238 -15.34 10.22 -12.73
N LYS A 239 -14.26 9.72 -13.34
CA LYS A 239 -14.32 8.67 -14.36
C LYS A 239 -14.65 7.32 -13.71
N THR A 240 -15.53 6.56 -14.35
CA THR A 240 -16.00 5.25 -13.83
C THR A 240 -15.69 4.09 -14.77
N LYS A 241 -15.52 4.34 -16.07
CA LYS A 241 -15.20 3.31 -17.05
C LYS A 241 -13.70 3.17 -17.24
N PHE A 242 -13.21 1.94 -17.24
CA PHE A 242 -11.79 1.64 -17.39
C PHE A 242 -11.19 2.17 -18.71
N GLU A 243 -11.97 2.11 -19.80
CA GLU A 243 -11.58 2.63 -21.13
C GLU A 243 -11.33 4.15 -21.17
N ASP A 244 -11.90 4.90 -20.22
CA ASP A 244 -11.77 6.35 -20.15
C ASP A 244 -10.56 6.79 -19.30
N PHE A 245 -9.93 5.86 -18.57
CA PHE A 245 -8.81 6.15 -17.68
C PHE A 245 -7.56 6.51 -18.46
N LYS A 246 -6.90 7.59 -18.06
CA LYS A 246 -5.69 8.09 -18.72
C LYS A 246 -4.58 8.32 -17.71
N ALA A 247 -3.35 8.11 -18.18
CA ALA A 247 -2.14 8.51 -17.46
C ALA A 247 -2.18 9.98 -17.01
N SER A 248 -2.71 10.86 -17.87
CA SER A 248 -2.87 12.30 -17.61
C SER A 248 -3.94 12.66 -16.58
N ASP A 249 -4.74 11.70 -16.10
CA ASP A 249 -5.68 11.94 -15.00
C ASP A 249 -4.97 12.03 -13.65
N TRP A 250 -3.76 11.49 -13.54
CA TRP A 250 -3.01 11.40 -12.30
C TRP A 250 -2.34 12.73 -11.92
N PRO A 251 -2.24 13.02 -10.61
CA PRO A 251 -1.70 14.29 -10.14
C PRO A 251 -0.23 14.43 -10.47
N SER A 252 0.22 15.68 -10.64
CA SER A 252 1.62 16.00 -10.95
C SER A 252 2.25 16.91 -9.90
N THR A 253 1.49 17.87 -9.37
CA THR A 253 1.95 18.87 -8.39
C THR A 253 1.53 18.55 -6.96
N TYR A 254 0.54 17.66 -6.80
CA TYR A 254 -0.03 17.23 -5.53
C TYR A 254 -0.65 18.37 -4.69
N GLN A 255 -0.94 19.49 -5.35
CA GLN A 255 -1.62 20.64 -4.77
C GLN A 255 -3.13 20.38 -4.73
N ASN A 256 -3.79 20.77 -3.65
CA ASN A 256 -5.25 20.74 -3.59
C ASN A 256 -5.85 21.68 -4.66
N PRO A 257 -6.87 21.24 -5.41
CA PRO A 257 -7.40 22.04 -6.52
C PRO A 257 -8.09 23.32 -6.06
N THR A 258 -8.68 23.32 -4.87
CA THR A 258 -9.41 24.46 -4.29
C THR A 258 -8.50 25.36 -3.46
N TYR A 259 -7.68 24.79 -2.57
CA TYR A 259 -6.85 25.54 -1.62
C TYR A 259 -5.37 25.44 -1.98
N LYS A 260 -4.84 26.50 -2.59
CA LYS A 260 -3.49 26.52 -3.20
C LYS A 260 -2.33 26.37 -2.21
N ASN A 261 -2.57 26.53 -0.92
CA ASN A 261 -1.57 26.33 0.12
C ASN A 261 -1.64 24.93 0.77
N MET A 262 -2.49 24.04 0.27
CA MET A 262 -2.66 22.68 0.79
C MET A 262 -2.17 21.64 -0.22
N TYR A 263 -1.47 20.63 0.28
CA TYR A 263 -0.86 19.55 -0.52
C TYR A 263 -1.08 18.21 0.17
N ALA A 264 -1.02 17.11 -0.59
CA ALA A 264 -1.03 15.76 -0.01
C ALA A 264 0.00 14.85 -0.68
N VAL A 265 0.79 14.13 0.10
CA VAL A 265 1.90 13.31 -0.40
C VAL A 265 1.83 11.87 0.11
N GLY A 266 2.48 10.96 -0.60
CA GLY A 266 2.50 9.54 -0.27
C GLY A 266 1.11 8.91 -0.28
N ILE A 267 0.76 8.14 0.76
CA ILE A 267 -0.53 7.44 0.79
C ILE A 267 -1.72 8.40 0.98
N ALA A 268 -1.50 9.61 1.50
CA ALA A 268 -2.57 10.51 1.96
C ALA A 268 -3.39 11.18 0.83
N PHE A 269 -2.87 11.24 -0.40
CA PHE A 269 -3.62 11.79 -1.53
C PHE A 269 -4.65 10.78 -2.07
N ALA A 270 -5.73 11.29 -2.65
CA ALA A 270 -6.78 10.49 -3.28
C ALA A 270 -6.41 10.18 -4.73
N PRO A 271 -6.23 8.89 -5.10
CA PRO A 271 -6.10 8.50 -6.50
C PRO A 271 -7.37 8.87 -7.29
N PRO A 272 -7.25 9.31 -8.56
CA PRO A 272 -8.41 9.66 -9.39
C PRO A 272 -9.28 8.46 -9.76
N HIS A 273 -8.65 7.30 -9.93
CA HIS A 273 -9.25 6.02 -10.31
C HIS A 273 -8.30 4.87 -9.93
N PRO A 274 -8.73 3.60 -9.92
CA PRO A 274 -7.82 2.46 -9.76
C PRO A 274 -6.89 2.30 -10.98
N ILE A 275 -5.80 1.57 -10.79
CA ILE A 275 -4.89 1.21 -11.90
C ILE A 275 -5.35 -0.11 -12.53
N SER A 276 -5.63 -1.12 -11.70
CA SER A 276 -6.23 -2.38 -12.14
C SER A 276 -7.67 -2.16 -12.58
N MET A 277 -8.16 -3.04 -13.47
CA MET A 277 -9.53 -2.97 -13.96
C MET A 277 -10.52 -3.03 -12.79
N PRO A 278 -11.43 -2.05 -12.66
CA PRO A 278 -12.49 -2.11 -11.66
C PRO A 278 -13.40 -3.32 -11.88
N MET A 279 -13.71 -4.04 -10.81
CA MET A 279 -14.62 -5.17 -10.84
C MET A 279 -15.63 -5.09 -9.70
N THR A 280 -16.84 -5.52 -10.00
CA THR A 280 -17.96 -5.61 -9.06
C THR A 280 -18.65 -6.94 -9.27
N THR A 281 -18.99 -7.64 -8.19
CA THR A 281 -19.72 -8.91 -8.28
C THR A 281 -21.16 -8.66 -8.76
N PRO A 282 -21.88 -9.72 -9.20
CA PRO A 282 -23.32 -9.62 -9.48
C PRO A 282 -24.15 -9.09 -8.29
N ASN A 283 -23.65 -9.21 -7.06
CA ASN A 283 -24.31 -8.72 -5.84
C ASN A 283 -24.00 -7.24 -5.53
N GLY A 284 -23.17 -6.57 -6.35
CA GLY A 284 -22.79 -5.17 -6.14
C GLY A 284 -21.57 -4.97 -5.25
N THR A 285 -20.86 -6.04 -4.86
CA THR A 285 -19.67 -5.95 -4.00
C THR A 285 -18.46 -5.51 -4.84
N PRO A 286 -17.79 -4.38 -4.53
CA PRO A 286 -16.60 -3.98 -5.25
C PRO A 286 -15.40 -4.82 -4.81
N ILE A 287 -14.76 -5.48 -5.77
CA ILE A 287 -13.53 -6.25 -5.59
C ILE A 287 -12.50 -5.67 -6.54
N THR A 288 -11.80 -4.62 -6.12
CA THR A 288 -10.83 -3.91 -6.94
C THR A 288 -9.62 -3.53 -6.10
N PRO A 289 -8.42 -3.99 -6.48
CA PRO A 289 -7.19 -3.54 -5.87
C PRO A 289 -7.05 -2.01 -5.89
N SER A 290 -6.85 -1.42 -4.72
CA SER A 290 -6.54 0.00 -4.61
C SER A 290 -5.09 0.26 -5.01
N PRO A 291 -4.78 1.35 -5.74
CA PRO A 291 -3.41 1.62 -6.21
C PRO A 291 -2.40 1.75 -5.06
N PRO A 292 -1.25 1.06 -5.12
CA PRO A 292 -0.21 1.20 -4.10
C PRO A 292 0.55 2.52 -4.25
N ARG A 293 0.86 3.17 -3.12
CA ARG A 293 1.75 4.35 -3.06
C ARG A 293 3.01 3.93 -2.32
N THR A 294 3.97 3.39 -3.07
CA THR A 294 5.20 2.78 -2.52
C THR A 294 6.22 3.83 -2.05
N GLY A 295 7.33 3.38 -1.48
CA GLY A 295 8.35 4.25 -0.88
C GLY A 295 8.97 5.24 -1.87
N MET A 296 9.44 4.76 -3.03
CA MET A 296 10.09 5.60 -4.04
C MET A 296 9.16 6.70 -4.59
N PRO A 297 7.93 6.43 -5.06
CA PRO A 297 6.98 7.48 -5.39
C PRO A 297 6.72 8.45 -4.24
N SER A 298 6.52 7.95 -3.02
CA SER A 298 6.26 8.82 -1.86
C SER A 298 7.41 9.79 -1.57
N GLY A 299 8.66 9.34 -1.69
CA GLY A 299 9.86 10.17 -1.52
C GLY A 299 10.00 11.22 -2.61
N ILE A 300 9.83 10.82 -3.88
CA ILE A 300 9.91 11.73 -5.03
C ILE A 300 8.82 12.81 -4.96
N ILE A 301 7.58 12.42 -4.67
CA ILE A 301 6.44 13.33 -4.51
C ILE A 301 6.72 14.33 -3.37
N GLY A 302 7.16 13.85 -2.20
CA GLY A 302 7.49 14.70 -1.07
C GLY A 302 8.56 15.74 -1.40
N LYS A 303 9.61 15.33 -2.13
CA LYS A 303 10.68 16.21 -2.61
C LYS A 303 10.16 17.27 -3.60
N ALA A 304 9.33 16.89 -4.56
CA ALA A 304 8.77 17.83 -5.54
C ALA A 304 7.86 18.88 -4.88
N VAL A 305 7.00 18.47 -3.94
CA VAL A 305 6.14 19.39 -3.18
C VAL A 305 6.98 20.35 -2.34
N ALA A 306 7.97 19.85 -1.60
CA ALA A 306 8.84 20.68 -0.77
C ALA A 306 9.63 21.71 -1.60
N ALA A 307 10.17 21.30 -2.74
CA ALA A 307 10.91 22.18 -3.64
C ALA A 307 10.00 23.26 -4.25
N SER A 308 8.79 22.88 -4.67
CA SER A 308 7.78 23.82 -5.19
C SER A 308 7.40 24.88 -4.17
N ILE A 309 7.11 24.48 -2.93
CA ILE A 309 6.78 25.41 -1.85
C ILE A 309 7.97 26.34 -1.56
N CYS A 310 9.20 25.82 -1.55
CA CYS A 310 10.39 26.66 -1.37
C CYS A 310 10.54 27.72 -2.46
N ASP A 311 10.29 27.38 -3.72
CA ASP A 311 10.34 28.33 -4.83
C ASP A 311 9.23 29.39 -4.72
N MET A 312 8.04 28.99 -4.29
CA MET A 312 6.92 29.91 -4.04
C MET A 312 7.20 30.89 -2.90
N ILE A 313 7.72 30.40 -1.77
CA ILE A 313 8.12 31.24 -0.62
C ILE A 313 9.21 32.24 -1.03
N LYS A 314 10.15 31.82 -1.89
CA LYS A 314 11.24 32.68 -2.39
C LYS A 314 10.80 33.63 -3.51
N GLY A 315 9.51 33.66 -3.86
CA GLY A 315 8.98 34.53 -4.91
C GLY A 315 9.44 34.18 -6.32
N LYS A 316 9.95 32.96 -6.56
CA LYS A 316 10.37 32.52 -7.89
C LYS A 316 9.20 32.15 -8.79
N SER A 317 8.07 31.73 -8.20
CA SER A 317 6.85 31.33 -8.90
C SER A 317 5.64 31.50 -7.98
N ASN A 318 4.46 31.71 -8.56
CA ASN A 318 3.19 31.72 -7.83
C ASN A 318 2.45 30.37 -7.90
N THR A 319 3.01 29.40 -8.63
CA THR A 319 2.47 28.05 -8.82
C THR A 319 3.56 27.00 -8.55
N PRO A 320 3.20 25.74 -8.28
CA PRO A 320 4.19 24.67 -8.13
C PRO A 320 5.14 24.59 -9.34
N THR A 321 6.44 24.43 -9.08
CA THR A 321 7.51 24.43 -10.10
C THR A 321 8.09 23.04 -10.38
N HIS A 322 7.81 22.07 -9.51
CA HIS A 322 8.28 20.69 -9.65
C HIS A 322 7.10 19.73 -9.71
N THR A 323 7.20 18.74 -10.60
CA THR A 323 6.18 17.70 -10.80
C THR A 323 6.73 16.31 -10.47
N ALA A 324 5.83 15.40 -10.13
CA ALA A 324 6.16 14.04 -9.72
C ALA A 324 4.99 13.09 -10.03
N SER A 325 4.54 12.98 -11.28
CA SER A 325 3.41 12.09 -11.60
C SER A 325 3.78 10.61 -11.53
N MET A 326 2.91 9.80 -10.93
CA MET A 326 3.03 8.33 -10.94
C MET A 326 2.92 7.73 -12.36
N ALA A 327 2.44 8.49 -13.34
CA ALA A 327 2.46 8.15 -14.76
C ALA A 327 3.78 8.49 -15.47
N GLU A 328 4.71 9.18 -14.78
CA GLU A 328 5.99 9.65 -15.33
C GLU A 328 7.18 9.23 -14.46
N MET A 329 6.96 8.38 -13.45
CA MET A 329 8.01 7.85 -12.60
C MET A 329 7.85 6.34 -12.43
N GLY A 330 8.96 5.69 -12.06
CA GLY A 330 8.97 4.27 -11.73
C GLY A 330 8.79 4.00 -10.24
N ALA A 331 8.66 2.71 -9.93
CA ALA A 331 8.78 2.20 -8.58
C ALA A 331 9.59 0.91 -8.57
N ALA A 332 10.52 0.83 -7.61
CA ALA A 332 11.19 -0.42 -7.26
C ALA A 332 10.51 -1.03 -6.02
N CYS A 333 10.08 -2.28 -6.13
CA CYS A 333 9.55 -3.09 -5.06
C CYS A 333 10.44 -4.31 -4.86
N VAL A 334 10.93 -4.53 -3.65
CA VAL A 334 11.76 -5.68 -3.33
C VAL A 334 11.10 -6.45 -2.19
N ALA A 335 10.48 -7.58 -2.52
CA ALA A 335 9.79 -8.46 -1.59
C ALA A 335 10.72 -9.60 -1.18
N SER A 336 11.12 -9.66 0.10
CA SER A 336 11.93 -10.76 0.60
C SER A 336 11.14 -12.08 0.57
N THR A 337 11.72 -13.12 -0.01
CA THR A 337 11.13 -14.49 -0.08
C THR A 337 11.96 -15.51 0.72
N GLY A 338 12.91 -15.00 1.50
CA GLY A 338 13.84 -15.75 2.34
C GLY A 338 14.88 -14.81 2.94
N LYS A 339 15.42 -15.16 4.11
CA LYS A 339 16.37 -14.29 4.85
C LYS A 339 17.72 -14.94 5.06
N GLY A 340 18.81 -14.43 4.51
CA GLY A 340 20.14 -14.90 4.87
C GLY A 340 21.21 -14.37 3.96
N PHE A 341 22.42 -14.26 4.49
CA PHE A 341 23.51 -13.60 3.76
C PHE A 341 23.91 -14.34 2.48
N PHE A 342 23.97 -15.69 2.54
CA PHE A 342 24.34 -16.52 1.39
C PHE A 342 23.17 -17.25 0.73
N ASN A 343 22.01 -17.31 1.39
CA ASN A 343 20.85 -18.09 0.95
C ASN A 343 19.52 -17.31 1.06
N GLY A 344 19.60 -15.99 1.21
CA GLY A 344 18.44 -15.11 1.12
C GLY A 344 17.94 -15.04 -0.32
N THR A 345 16.66 -14.79 -0.47
CA THR A 345 16.03 -14.59 -1.78
C THR A 345 15.05 -13.44 -1.68
N ALA A 346 14.91 -12.68 -2.75
CA ALA A 346 13.87 -11.68 -2.88
C ALA A 346 13.38 -11.63 -4.32
N ALA A 347 12.09 -11.35 -4.49
CA ALA A 347 11.53 -10.89 -5.75
C ALA A 347 11.73 -9.39 -5.84
N ALA A 348 12.64 -8.95 -6.70
CA ALA A 348 12.85 -7.55 -7.02
C ALA A 348 12.11 -7.22 -8.31
N LEU A 349 11.28 -6.19 -8.29
CA LEU A 349 10.49 -5.72 -9.42
C LEU A 349 10.67 -4.21 -9.56
N THR A 350 11.02 -3.77 -10.76
CA THR A 350 10.97 -2.36 -11.14
C THR A 350 9.87 -2.20 -12.17
N VAL A 351 9.05 -1.16 -12.02
CA VAL A 351 8.01 -0.79 -12.99
C VAL A 351 8.21 0.65 -13.43
N TYR A 352 8.08 0.92 -14.72
CA TYR A 352 8.09 2.29 -15.24
C TYR A 352 7.14 2.45 -16.43
N PRO A 353 6.20 3.42 -16.39
CA PRO A 353 5.74 4.13 -15.21
C PRO A 353 4.94 3.24 -14.23
N VAL A 354 4.67 3.74 -13.02
CA VAL A 354 3.80 3.03 -12.05
C VAL A 354 2.37 2.92 -12.59
N VAL A 355 1.81 4.03 -13.04
CA VAL A 355 0.52 4.10 -13.73
C VAL A 355 0.75 3.85 -15.22
N PRO A 356 0.14 2.81 -15.82
CA PRO A 356 0.32 2.52 -17.23
C PRO A 356 -0.08 3.69 -18.13
N ASP A 357 0.74 3.94 -19.15
CA ASP A 357 0.48 4.88 -20.24
C ASP A 357 0.47 4.12 -21.57
N TYR A 358 -0.73 3.73 -22.01
CA TYR A 358 -0.91 2.99 -23.27
C TYR A 358 -0.83 3.89 -24.51
N GLU A 359 -0.93 5.22 -24.35
CA GLU A 359 -0.71 6.16 -25.45
C GLU A 359 0.81 6.24 -25.75
N LYS A 360 1.65 6.29 -24.72
CA LYS A 360 3.11 6.33 -24.84
C LYS A 360 3.76 4.96 -25.06
N TYR A 361 3.24 3.90 -24.42
CA TYR A 361 3.76 2.53 -24.51
C TYR A 361 2.66 1.57 -25.00
N PRO A 362 2.39 1.52 -26.31
CA PRO A 362 1.34 0.66 -26.86
C PRO A 362 1.51 -0.82 -26.48
N GLY A 363 0.43 -1.46 -26.07
CA GLY A 363 0.38 -2.89 -25.71
C GLY A 363 0.76 -3.18 -24.26
N THR A 364 1.91 -2.70 -23.78
CA THR A 364 2.39 -2.97 -22.40
C THR A 364 1.92 -1.94 -21.39
N GLY A 365 1.66 -0.70 -21.83
CA GLY A 365 1.42 0.46 -20.97
C GLY A 365 2.66 0.90 -20.18
N ARG A 366 3.79 0.21 -20.36
CA ARG A 366 5.03 0.41 -19.62
C ARG A 366 6.25 0.24 -20.49
N ASP A 367 7.32 0.92 -20.12
CA ASP A 367 8.62 0.82 -20.76
C ASP A 367 9.25 -0.56 -20.48
N PRO A 368 9.45 -1.42 -21.50
CA PRO A 368 10.05 -2.74 -21.32
C PRO A 368 11.53 -2.73 -20.93
N GLU A 369 12.26 -1.64 -21.19
CA GLU A 369 13.68 -1.49 -20.83
C GLU A 369 13.84 -1.16 -19.34
N HIS A 370 12.90 -0.39 -18.80
CA HIS A 370 12.90 0.05 -17.39
C HIS A 370 11.97 -0.78 -16.50
N THR A 371 11.21 -1.72 -17.08
CA THR A 371 10.35 -2.66 -16.37
C THR A 371 10.98 -4.06 -16.38
N PHE A 372 11.66 -4.39 -15.30
CA PHE A 372 12.39 -5.65 -15.15
C PHE A 372 12.19 -6.23 -13.75
N GLY A 373 12.52 -7.50 -13.61
CA GLY A 373 12.31 -8.20 -12.36
C GLY A 373 13.08 -9.51 -12.31
N GLU A 374 13.60 -9.80 -11.14
CA GLU A 374 14.46 -10.93 -10.88
C GLU A 374 14.12 -11.52 -9.51
N ILE A 375 14.17 -12.84 -9.41
CA ILE A 375 14.11 -13.54 -8.13
C ILE A 375 15.51 -14.06 -7.84
N GLY A 376 16.10 -13.64 -6.74
CA GLY A 376 17.44 -14.10 -6.40
C GLY A 376 18.04 -13.48 -5.16
N LEU A 377 19.29 -13.85 -4.91
CA LEU A 377 20.08 -13.35 -3.80
C LEU A 377 20.37 -11.86 -3.94
N ALA A 378 20.64 -11.37 -5.16
CA ALA A 378 20.92 -9.95 -5.41
C ALA A 378 19.82 -9.03 -4.86
N GLY A 379 18.55 -9.35 -5.10
CA GLY A 379 17.41 -8.62 -4.53
C GLY A 379 17.43 -8.59 -3.00
N HIS A 380 17.80 -9.70 -2.33
CA HIS A 380 17.90 -9.75 -0.87
C HIS A 380 18.94 -8.76 -0.34
N TRP A 381 20.12 -8.68 -0.96
CA TRP A 381 21.16 -7.72 -0.60
C TRP A 381 20.74 -6.28 -0.84
N ILE A 382 20.11 -6.01 -1.99
CA ILE A 382 19.58 -4.68 -2.32
C ILE A 382 18.59 -4.23 -1.23
N LYS A 383 17.66 -5.09 -0.80
CA LYS A 383 16.73 -4.77 0.31
C LYS A 383 17.47 -4.38 1.59
N GLN A 384 18.49 -5.14 1.99
CA GLN A 384 19.29 -4.85 3.20
C GLN A 384 20.02 -3.52 3.10
N ILE A 385 20.65 -3.25 1.95
CA ILE A 385 21.35 -2.00 1.68
C ILE A 385 20.37 -0.83 1.75
N LEU A 386 19.24 -0.93 1.04
CA LEU A 386 18.20 0.11 1.03
C LEU A 386 17.65 0.37 2.44
N HIS A 387 17.44 -0.66 3.25
CA HIS A 387 17.00 -0.51 4.65
C HIS A 387 17.97 0.37 5.45
N HIS A 388 19.26 0.06 5.40
CA HIS A 388 20.27 0.83 6.16
C HIS A 388 20.49 2.23 5.59
N LEU A 389 20.52 2.38 4.25
CA LEU A 389 20.65 3.68 3.59
C LEU A 389 19.45 4.59 3.89
N PHE A 390 18.23 4.05 3.89
CA PHE A 390 17.04 4.82 4.24
C PHE A 390 17.08 5.31 5.69
N ILE A 391 17.44 4.45 6.65
CA ILE A 391 17.59 4.86 8.06
C ILE A 391 18.72 5.88 8.23
N TRP A 392 19.83 5.73 7.51
CA TRP A 392 20.93 6.69 7.49
C TRP A 392 20.45 8.07 7.02
N LYS A 393 19.68 8.07 5.93
CA LYS A 393 19.08 9.27 5.33
C LYS A 393 18.06 9.92 6.26
N ALA A 394 17.16 9.14 6.85
CA ALA A 394 16.14 9.62 7.79
C ALA A 394 16.75 10.25 9.06
N LYS A 395 17.94 9.81 9.47
CA LYS A 395 18.70 10.40 10.58
C LYS A 395 19.55 11.60 10.17
N LEU A 396 19.48 12.05 8.92
CA LEU A 396 20.24 13.18 8.37
C LEU A 396 21.75 13.07 8.61
N LYS A 397 22.28 11.85 8.60
CA LYS A 397 23.71 11.58 8.82
C LYS A 397 24.57 12.09 7.66
N PRO A 398 25.90 12.29 7.83
CA PRO A 398 26.76 12.79 6.76
C PRO A 398 26.55 12.05 5.43
N PHE A 399 26.55 12.80 4.32
CA PHE A 399 26.30 12.30 2.96
C PHE A 399 24.88 11.75 2.71
N TRP A 400 23.89 12.05 3.57
CA TRP A 400 22.51 11.64 3.31
C TRP A 400 21.94 12.20 1.99
N THR A 401 22.42 13.36 1.54
CA THR A 401 21.93 14.05 0.34
C THR A 401 22.30 13.36 -0.96
N ILE A 402 23.32 12.50 -0.97
CA ILE A 402 23.71 11.71 -2.15
C ILE A 402 23.00 10.36 -2.23
N ILE A 403 22.28 9.97 -1.17
CA ILE A 403 21.48 8.74 -1.18
C ILE A 403 20.22 9.01 -2.01
N PRO A 404 20.00 8.29 -3.12
CA PRO A 404 18.83 8.49 -3.96
C PRO A 404 17.51 8.23 -3.20
N GLU A 405 16.39 8.62 -3.80
CA GLU A 405 15.06 8.20 -3.34
C GLU A 405 14.76 6.75 -3.74
#